data_AF-A0A5N0TFB6-F1
#
_entry.id   AF-A0A5N0TFB6-F1
#
_cell.length_a   1.000
_cell.length_b   1.000
_cell.length_c   1.000
_cell.angle_alpha   90.00
_cell.angle_beta   90.00
_cell.angle_gamma   90.00
#
_symmetry.space_group_name_H-M   'P 1'
#
loop_
_entity.id
_entity.type
_entity.pdbx_description
1 polymer ?
#
loop_
_entity_poly.entity_id
_entity_poly.type
_entity_poly.pdbx_seq_one_letter_code
_entity_poly.pdbx_strand_id
1 'polypeptide(L)'
;MTPEQLAQALEGRRRGLSFQTVAATLKVDESEVRAAVTDALALMPHDMDAEQERALSFSRIDRMLTGVWPKAVKGDPEAIDRVLRLEEQRARLLGEPERVRDGITTAVEETIAALTIEPEDSALVASIRQVARQIDHAVAFGSSLEATKAMYLLPHLWNGLGKLGATPEAREELKKRAGGINGEGNDKRAKLRALRTQAEKARA
;
A
#
# COMPACT_ATOMS: atom_id res chain seq x y z
N MET A 1 21.35 19.86 -9.44
CA MET A 1 21.25 19.29 -10.78
C MET A 1 20.47 20.24 -11.69
N THR A 2 20.95 20.53 -12.91
CA THR A 2 20.23 21.36 -13.89
C THR A 2 19.09 20.58 -14.57
N PRO A 3 18.10 21.24 -15.19
CA PRO A 3 17.03 20.57 -15.94
C PRO A 3 17.55 19.64 -17.05
N GLU A 4 18.64 20.04 -17.72
CA GLU A 4 19.27 19.25 -18.78
C GLU A 4 19.97 17.99 -18.22
N GLN A 5 20.67 18.12 -17.09
CA GLN A 5 21.24 16.98 -16.39
C GLN A 5 20.16 16.01 -15.88
N LEU A 6 19.01 16.54 -15.42
CA LEU A 6 17.88 15.73 -14.99
C LEU A 6 17.25 14.94 -16.15
N ALA A 7 17.10 15.57 -17.32
CA ALA A 7 16.61 14.89 -18.52
C ALA A 7 17.54 13.74 -18.94
N GLN A 8 18.86 13.98 -18.91
CA GLN A 8 19.86 12.95 -19.20
C GLN A 8 19.86 11.83 -18.14
N ALA A 9 19.66 12.18 -16.87
CA ALA A 9 19.52 11.20 -15.80
C ALA A 9 18.29 10.30 -15.99
N LEU A 10 17.13 10.88 -16.29
CA LEU A 10 15.89 10.14 -16.57
C LEU A 10 16.03 9.22 -17.79
N GLU A 11 16.67 9.69 -18.87
CA GLU A 11 16.94 8.88 -20.06
C GLU A 11 17.90 7.72 -19.77
N GLY A 12 18.96 7.95 -18.99
CA GLY A 12 19.85 6.89 -18.53
C GLY A 12 19.12 5.83 -17.69
N ARG A 13 18.19 6.26 -16.83
CA ARG A 13 17.34 5.35 -16.05
C ARG A 13 16.35 4.58 -16.91
N ARG A 14 15.76 5.18 -17.94
CA ARG A 14 14.91 4.48 -18.94
C ARG A 14 15.69 3.40 -19.71
N ARG A 15 16.98 3.63 -19.96
CA ARG A 15 17.90 2.66 -20.57
C ARG A 15 18.41 1.59 -19.60
N GLY A 16 18.02 1.64 -18.33
CA GLY A 16 18.39 0.66 -17.32
C GLY A 16 19.74 0.88 -16.64
N LEU A 17 20.43 2.02 -16.87
CA LEU A 17 21.72 2.32 -16.25
C LEU A 17 21.57 2.57 -14.74
N SER A 18 22.51 2.12 -13.91
CA SER A 18 22.47 2.34 -12.46
C SER A 18 22.63 3.84 -12.10
N PHE A 19 22.15 4.25 -10.92
CA PHE A 19 22.33 5.63 -10.44
C PHE A 19 23.81 6.02 -10.38
N GLN A 20 24.68 5.10 -9.99
CA GLN A 20 26.13 5.30 -9.94
C GLN A 20 26.72 5.56 -11.35
N THR A 21 26.29 4.79 -12.36
CA THR A 21 26.75 4.98 -13.75
C THR A 21 26.27 6.31 -14.33
N VAL A 22 25.04 6.71 -14.01
CA VAL A 22 24.48 8.00 -14.42
C VAL A 22 25.21 9.16 -13.74
N ALA A 23 25.46 9.05 -12.43
CA ALA A 23 26.20 10.03 -11.65
C ALA A 23 27.62 10.24 -12.17
N ALA A 24 28.34 9.15 -12.47
CA ALA A 24 29.67 9.21 -13.07
C ALA A 24 29.67 9.90 -14.44
N THR A 25 28.64 9.66 -15.26
CA THR A 25 28.49 10.28 -16.59
C THR A 25 28.23 11.79 -16.48
N LEU A 26 27.38 12.18 -15.53
CA LEU A 26 26.96 13.57 -15.31
C LEU A 26 27.92 14.36 -14.41
N LYS A 27 28.93 13.69 -13.83
CA LYS A 27 29.91 14.23 -12.88
C LYS A 27 29.25 14.89 -11.66
N VAL A 28 28.24 14.23 -11.12
CA VAL A 28 27.51 14.61 -9.89
C VAL A 28 27.50 13.45 -8.91
N ASP A 29 27.09 13.70 -7.66
CA ASP A 29 26.95 12.66 -6.66
C ASP A 29 25.77 11.72 -6.92
N GLU A 30 25.93 10.43 -6.60
CA GLU A 30 24.87 9.43 -6.78
C GLU A 30 23.60 9.78 -5.97
N SER A 31 23.78 10.31 -4.75
CA SER A 31 22.68 10.75 -3.90
C SER A 31 21.89 11.90 -4.54
N GLU A 32 22.56 12.80 -5.25
CA GLU A 32 21.94 13.89 -5.99
C GLU A 32 21.13 13.38 -7.18
N VAL A 33 21.66 12.43 -7.96
CA VAL A 33 20.90 11.78 -9.05
C VAL A 33 19.68 11.04 -8.51
N ARG A 34 19.84 10.30 -7.42
CA ARG A 34 18.77 9.52 -6.79
C ARG A 34 17.65 10.43 -6.31
N ALA A 35 17.97 11.51 -5.60
CA ALA A 35 16.98 12.48 -5.11
C ALA A 35 16.27 13.15 -6.28
N ALA A 36 17.02 13.72 -7.24
CA ALA A 36 16.44 14.46 -8.36
C ALA A 36 15.55 13.60 -9.26
N VAL A 37 15.94 12.34 -9.53
CA VAL A 37 15.11 11.40 -10.29
C VAL A 37 13.86 11.00 -9.51
N THR A 38 13.97 10.77 -8.20
CA THR A 38 12.82 10.41 -7.35
C THR A 38 11.81 11.55 -7.29
N ASP A 39 12.28 12.78 -7.07
CA ASP A 39 11.42 13.97 -7.04
C ASP A 39 10.76 14.21 -8.40
N ALA A 40 11.50 14.04 -9.50
CA ALA A 40 10.96 14.18 -10.85
C ALA A 40 9.89 13.12 -11.17
N LEU A 41 10.09 11.87 -10.74
CA LEU A 41 9.11 10.80 -10.90
C LEU A 41 7.87 11.02 -10.02
N ALA A 42 8.03 11.60 -8.82
CA ALA A 42 6.91 11.95 -7.95
C ALA A 42 6.09 13.13 -8.49
N LEU A 43 6.74 14.04 -9.23
CA LEU A 43 6.10 15.18 -9.91
C LEU A 43 5.50 14.82 -11.27
N MET A 44 5.93 13.70 -11.88
CA MET A 44 5.23 13.12 -13.01
C MET A 44 3.91 12.57 -12.47
N PRO A 45 2.77 13.18 -12.82
CA PRO A 45 1.51 12.54 -12.49
C PRO A 45 1.54 11.19 -13.19
N HIS A 46 1.19 10.13 -12.47
CA HIS A 46 0.65 8.97 -13.15
C HIS A 46 -0.67 9.46 -13.75
N ASP A 47 -0.61 10.00 -14.97
CA ASP A 47 -1.75 10.60 -15.71
C ASP A 47 -2.88 9.57 -15.93
N MET A 48 -2.59 8.30 -15.63
CA MET A 48 -3.50 7.19 -15.74
C MET A 48 -3.71 6.56 -14.37
N ASP A 49 -4.96 6.48 -13.93
CA ASP A 49 -5.33 5.63 -12.81
C ASP A 49 -5.22 4.14 -13.18
N ALA A 50 -5.44 3.26 -12.19
CA ALA A 50 -5.28 1.83 -12.38
C ALA A 50 -6.29 1.25 -13.39
N GLU A 51 -7.45 1.87 -13.56
CA GLU A 51 -8.46 1.45 -14.53
C GLU A 51 -8.04 1.87 -15.94
N GLN A 52 -7.54 3.09 -16.11
CA GLN A 52 -7.00 3.59 -17.37
C GLN A 52 -5.78 2.76 -17.82
N GLU A 53 -4.86 2.43 -16.92
CA GLU A 53 -3.72 1.54 -17.23
C GLU A 53 -4.18 0.13 -17.62
N ARG A 54 -5.22 -0.40 -16.96
CA ARG A 54 -5.84 -1.70 -17.29
C ARG A 54 -6.48 -1.67 -18.67
N ALA A 55 -7.25 -0.63 -18.99
CA ALA A 55 -7.89 -0.45 -20.29
C ALA A 55 -6.84 -0.36 -21.42
N LEU A 56 -5.74 0.38 -21.19
CA LEU A 56 -4.64 0.47 -22.15
C LEU A 56 -3.92 -0.88 -22.31
N SER A 57 -3.67 -1.59 -21.21
CA SER A 57 -3.04 -2.92 -21.23
C SER A 57 -3.91 -3.96 -21.94
N PHE A 58 -5.22 -3.90 -21.71
CA PHE A 58 -6.22 -4.72 -22.40
C PHE A 58 -6.21 -4.45 -23.91
N SER A 59 -6.24 -3.18 -24.32
CA SER A 59 -6.14 -2.76 -25.73
C SER A 59 -4.85 -3.24 -26.41
N ARG A 60 -3.71 -3.21 -25.70
CA ARG A 60 -2.43 -3.74 -26.20
C ARG A 60 -2.49 -5.26 -26.40
N ILE A 61 -3.12 -6.00 -25.48
CA ILE A 61 -3.31 -7.44 -25.59
C ILE A 61 -4.22 -7.79 -26.78
N ASP A 62 -5.34 -7.09 -26.94
CA ASP A 62 -6.24 -7.27 -28.09
C ASP A 62 -5.52 -7.00 -29.43
N ARG A 63 -4.65 -5.99 -29.48
CA ARG A 63 -3.82 -5.73 -30.66
C ARG A 63 -2.83 -6.85 -30.95
N MET A 64 -2.20 -7.43 -29.92
CA MET A 64 -1.32 -8.60 -30.08
C MET A 64 -2.09 -9.84 -30.54
N LEU A 65 -3.26 -10.10 -29.96
CA LEU A 65 -4.15 -11.19 -30.37
C LEU A 65 -4.50 -11.07 -31.85
N THR A 66 -4.90 -9.87 -32.30
CA THR A 66 -5.22 -9.60 -33.72
C THR A 66 -4.07 -9.99 -34.66
N GLY A 67 -2.82 -9.73 -34.25
CA GLY A 67 -1.64 -10.06 -35.05
C GLY A 67 -1.30 -11.55 -35.11
N VAL A 68 -1.50 -12.29 -34.01
CA VAL A 68 -1.13 -13.71 -33.90
C VAL A 68 -2.25 -14.65 -34.36
N TRP A 69 -3.50 -14.22 -34.20
CA TRP A 69 -4.70 -15.02 -34.47
C TRP A 69 -4.72 -15.70 -35.85
N PRO A 70 -4.39 -15.04 -36.97
CA PRO A 70 -4.45 -15.68 -38.28
C PRO A 70 -3.49 -16.87 -38.43
N LYS A 71 -2.34 -16.86 -37.73
CA LYS A 71 -1.40 -17.98 -37.74
C LYS A 71 -1.90 -19.13 -36.86
N ALA A 72 -2.43 -18.80 -35.69
CA ALA A 72 -3.00 -19.80 -34.77
C ALA A 72 -4.17 -20.57 -35.42
N VAL A 73 -5.09 -19.86 -36.10
CA VAL A 73 -6.21 -20.47 -36.83
C VAL A 73 -5.75 -21.37 -37.98
N LYS A 74 -4.57 -21.09 -38.57
CA LYS A 74 -3.95 -21.93 -39.61
C LYS A 74 -3.22 -23.15 -39.05
N GLY A 75 -3.22 -23.34 -37.73
CA GLY A 75 -2.63 -24.51 -37.08
C GLY A 75 -1.14 -24.37 -36.72
N ASP A 76 -0.58 -23.16 -36.74
CA ASP A 76 0.79 -22.92 -36.26
C ASP A 76 0.87 -23.16 -34.74
N PRO A 77 1.61 -24.18 -34.26
CA PRO A 77 1.63 -24.54 -32.84
C PRO A 77 2.21 -23.45 -31.93
N GLU A 78 3.21 -22.68 -32.39
CA GLU A 78 3.80 -21.59 -31.61
C GLU A 78 2.82 -20.42 -31.49
N ALA A 79 2.08 -20.14 -32.57
CA ALA A 79 1.03 -19.13 -32.56
C ALA A 79 -0.14 -19.51 -31.64
N ILE A 80 -0.54 -20.79 -31.63
CA ILE A 80 -1.59 -21.31 -30.73
C ILE A 80 -1.19 -21.10 -29.26
N ASP A 81 0.01 -21.52 -28.89
CA ASP A 81 0.54 -21.34 -27.54
C ASP A 81 0.64 -19.85 -27.15
N ARG A 82 1.04 -18.97 -28.08
CA ARG A 82 1.06 -17.54 -27.83
C ARG A 82 -0.34 -16.94 -27.64
N VAL A 83 -1.33 -17.37 -28.41
CA VAL A 83 -2.74 -16.96 -28.25
C VAL A 83 -3.27 -17.38 -26.89
N LEU A 84 -3.04 -18.63 -26.47
CA LEU A 84 -3.50 -19.12 -25.16
C LEU A 84 -2.94 -18.30 -24.00
N ARG A 85 -1.64 -17.94 -24.04
CA ARG A 85 -1.05 -17.06 -23.02
C ARG A 85 -1.65 -15.66 -23.02
N LEU A 86 -1.92 -15.08 -24.20
CA LEU A 86 -2.51 -13.76 -24.30
C LEU A 86 -3.96 -13.74 -23.80
N GLU A 87 -4.75 -14.75 -24.13
CA GLU A 87 -6.12 -14.92 -23.61
C GLU A 87 -6.13 -15.15 -22.09
N GLU A 88 -5.15 -15.87 -21.53
CA GLU A 88 -5.01 -15.99 -20.08
C GLU A 88 -4.76 -14.64 -19.42
N GLN A 89 -3.87 -13.81 -19.98
CA GLN A 89 -3.63 -12.45 -19.46
C GLN A 89 -4.87 -11.56 -19.62
N ARG A 90 -5.59 -11.70 -20.74
CA ARG A 90 -6.85 -10.98 -21.00
C ARG A 90 -7.92 -11.36 -19.98
N ALA A 91 -8.08 -12.65 -19.70
CA ALA A 91 -9.02 -13.16 -18.69
C ALA A 91 -8.65 -12.69 -17.27
N ARG A 92 -7.35 -12.61 -16.94
CA ARG A 92 -6.89 -12.04 -15.66
C ARG A 92 -7.28 -10.57 -15.53
N LEU A 93 -7.13 -9.76 -16.59
CA LEU A 93 -7.53 -8.36 -16.56
C LEU A 93 -9.06 -8.17 -16.43
N LEU A 94 -9.86 -9.10 -16.98
CA LEU A 94 -11.32 -9.11 -16.91
C LEU A 94 -11.88 -9.63 -15.58
N GLY A 95 -11.23 -10.62 -14.97
CA GLY A 95 -11.68 -11.29 -13.75
C GLY A 95 -11.14 -10.69 -12.46
N GLU A 96 -10.30 -9.66 -12.54
CA GLU A 96 -9.82 -8.97 -11.34
C GLU A 96 -10.93 -8.12 -10.72
N PRO A 97 -11.24 -8.30 -9.42
CA PRO A 97 -12.22 -7.46 -8.74
C PRO A 97 -11.82 -5.98 -8.84
N GLU A 98 -12.81 -5.11 -8.84
CA GLU A 98 -12.60 -3.66 -8.81
C GLU A 98 -11.65 -3.32 -7.66
N ARG A 99 -10.47 -2.82 -8.01
CA ARG A 99 -9.42 -2.47 -7.04
C ARG A 99 -9.74 -1.09 -6.52
N VAL A 100 -10.52 -1.02 -5.43
CA VAL A 100 -10.79 0.23 -4.74
C VAL A 100 -9.48 0.73 -4.10
N ARG A 101 -8.97 1.86 -4.59
CA ARG A 101 -7.78 2.49 -4.01
C ARG A 101 -8.09 2.95 -2.59
N ASP A 102 -7.15 2.68 -1.69
CA ASP A 102 -7.20 3.09 -0.28
C ASP A 102 -8.45 2.63 0.49
N GLY A 103 -9.18 1.63 -0.03
CA GLY A 103 -10.46 1.22 0.54
C GLY A 103 -10.34 0.73 1.99
N ILE A 104 -9.28 -0.04 2.30
CA ILE A 104 -9.04 -0.51 3.66
C ILE A 104 -8.54 0.62 4.56
N THR A 105 -7.64 1.47 4.05
CA THR A 105 -7.10 2.62 4.78
C THR A 105 -8.20 3.60 5.16
N THR A 106 -9.09 3.97 4.23
CA THR A 106 -10.24 4.84 4.53
C THR A 106 -11.15 4.24 5.60
N ALA A 107 -11.53 2.96 5.47
CA ALA A 107 -12.37 2.29 6.48
C ALA A 107 -11.69 2.21 7.86
N VAL A 108 -10.36 2.04 7.89
CA VAL A 108 -9.57 2.04 9.12
C VAL A 108 -9.56 3.41 9.77
N GLU A 109 -9.35 4.49 9.02
CA GLU A 109 -9.39 5.84 9.57
C GLU A 109 -10.78 6.21 10.11
N GLU A 110 -11.86 5.83 9.40
CA GLU A 110 -13.24 5.99 9.88
C GLU A 110 -13.47 5.23 11.19
N THR A 111 -12.97 4.00 11.27
CA THR A 111 -13.06 3.18 12.50
C THR A 111 -12.30 3.83 13.65
N ILE A 112 -11.06 4.29 13.42
CA ILE A 112 -10.24 4.95 14.44
C ILE A 112 -10.89 6.24 14.92
N ALA A 113 -11.48 7.04 14.01
CA ALA A 113 -12.18 8.27 14.34
C ALA A 113 -13.44 8.03 15.20
N ALA A 114 -14.08 6.87 15.07
CA ALA A 114 -15.23 6.48 15.89
C ALA A 114 -14.86 5.94 17.29
N LEU A 115 -13.57 5.71 17.56
CA LEU A 115 -13.09 5.14 18.81
C LEU A 115 -12.49 6.20 19.75
N THR A 116 -12.53 5.91 21.05
CA THR A 116 -11.80 6.71 22.05
C THR A 116 -10.34 6.26 22.07
N ILE A 117 -9.46 7.06 21.46
CA ILE A 117 -8.03 6.78 21.35
C ILE A 117 -7.26 7.63 22.36
N GLU A 118 -6.39 6.99 23.15
CA GLU A 118 -5.49 7.67 24.08
C GLU A 118 -4.08 7.81 23.46
N PRO A 119 -3.21 8.72 23.96
CA PRO A 119 -1.84 8.85 23.48
C PRO A 119 -1.03 7.54 23.54
N GLU A 120 -1.33 6.68 24.52
CA GLU A 120 -0.72 5.37 24.71
C GLU A 120 -1.01 4.39 23.57
N ASP A 121 -2.08 4.60 22.80
CA ASP A 121 -2.46 3.76 21.67
C ASP A 121 -1.66 4.07 20.39
N SER A 122 -0.83 5.12 20.41
CA SER A 122 -0.12 5.64 19.24
C SER A 122 0.64 4.58 18.43
N ALA A 123 1.38 3.69 19.10
CA ALA A 123 2.12 2.62 18.44
C ALA A 123 1.20 1.58 17.77
N LEU A 124 0.07 1.27 18.40
CA LEU A 124 -0.92 0.33 17.87
C LEU A 124 -1.64 0.94 16.67
N VAL A 125 -2.09 2.19 16.78
CA VAL A 125 -2.70 2.96 15.69
C VAL A 125 -1.76 3.07 14.49
N ALA A 126 -0.49 3.41 14.71
CA ALA A 126 0.50 3.47 13.64
C ALA A 126 0.69 2.12 12.93
N SER A 127 0.69 1.02 13.69
CA SER A 127 0.83 -0.34 13.14
C SER A 127 -0.39 -0.74 12.30
N ILE A 128 -1.61 -0.46 12.78
CA ILE A 128 -2.86 -0.71 12.05
C ILE A 128 -2.85 0.03 10.72
N ARG A 129 -2.51 1.33 10.74
CA ARG A 129 -2.39 2.16 9.54
C ARG A 129 -1.37 1.60 8.54
N GLN A 130 -0.23 1.14 9.03
CA GLN A 130 0.81 0.58 8.16
C GLN A 130 0.35 -0.71 7.49
N VAL A 131 -0.35 -1.58 8.21
CA VAL A 131 -0.91 -2.80 7.64
C VAL A 131 -1.97 -2.47 6.59
N ALA A 132 -2.88 -1.53 6.86
CA ALA A 132 -3.90 -1.10 5.91
C ALA A 132 -3.28 -0.59 4.60
N ARG A 133 -2.30 0.32 4.69
CA ARG A 133 -1.57 0.83 3.51
C ARG A 133 -0.87 -0.26 2.72
N GLN A 134 -0.30 -1.27 3.39
CA GLN A 134 0.36 -2.38 2.70
C GLN A 134 -0.63 -3.26 1.94
N ILE A 135 -1.82 -3.47 2.51
CA ILE A 135 -2.92 -4.18 1.84
C ILE A 135 -3.38 -3.37 0.61
N ASP A 136 -3.69 -2.09 0.79
CA ASP A 136 -4.16 -1.25 -0.31
C ASP A 136 -3.13 -1.11 -1.42
N HIS A 137 -1.84 -0.95 -1.08
CA HIS A 137 -0.76 -0.91 -2.06
C HIS A 137 -0.68 -2.21 -2.87
N ALA A 138 -0.75 -3.36 -2.21
CA ALA A 138 -0.71 -4.66 -2.90
C ALA A 138 -1.95 -4.90 -3.77
N VAL A 139 -3.12 -4.45 -3.31
CA VAL A 139 -4.35 -4.51 -4.10
C VAL A 139 -4.26 -3.57 -5.30
N ALA A 140 -3.79 -2.34 -5.14
CA ALA A 140 -3.72 -1.36 -6.22
C ALA A 140 -2.64 -1.71 -7.26
N PHE A 141 -1.43 -2.04 -6.81
CA PHE A 141 -0.24 -2.13 -7.67
C PHE A 141 0.35 -3.53 -7.81
N GLY A 142 -0.04 -4.48 -6.94
CA GLY A 142 0.50 -5.83 -6.96
C GLY A 142 -0.10 -6.72 -8.04
N SER A 143 0.60 -7.81 -8.33
CA SER A 143 0.04 -8.96 -9.04
C SER A 143 -1.12 -9.58 -8.25
N SER A 144 -1.99 -10.35 -8.92
CA SER A 144 -3.11 -11.02 -8.24
C SER A 144 -2.63 -11.97 -7.12
N LEU A 145 -1.43 -12.55 -7.25
CA LEU A 145 -0.81 -13.35 -6.20
C LEU A 145 -0.34 -12.50 -5.00
N GLU A 146 0.23 -11.33 -5.24
CA GLU A 146 0.64 -10.40 -4.17
C GLU A 146 -0.57 -9.81 -3.45
N ALA A 147 -1.62 -9.43 -4.18
CA ALA A 147 -2.89 -9.00 -3.60
C ALA A 147 -3.49 -10.12 -2.71
N THR A 148 -3.49 -11.37 -3.19
CA THR A 148 -3.93 -12.53 -2.39
C THR A 148 -3.06 -12.72 -1.14
N LYS A 149 -1.75 -12.55 -1.25
CA LYS A 149 -0.83 -12.63 -0.10
C LYS A 149 -1.10 -11.53 0.93
N ALA A 150 -1.42 -10.32 0.47
CA ALA A 150 -1.73 -9.21 1.36
C ALA A 150 -3.00 -9.45 2.18
N MET A 151 -3.98 -10.20 1.66
CA MET A 151 -5.18 -10.58 2.42
C MET A 151 -4.87 -11.39 3.69
N TYR A 152 -3.73 -12.08 3.76
CA TYR A 152 -3.30 -12.73 5.00
C TYR A 152 -2.93 -11.76 6.13
N LEU A 153 -2.82 -10.46 5.84
CA LEU A 153 -2.62 -9.43 6.86
C LEU A 153 -3.94 -8.97 7.53
N LEU A 154 -5.10 -9.29 6.95
CA LEU A 154 -6.41 -8.92 7.51
C LEU A 154 -6.61 -9.37 8.97
N PRO A 155 -6.23 -10.60 9.38
CA PRO A 155 -6.33 -11.00 10.78
C PRO A 155 -5.50 -10.13 11.73
N HIS A 156 -4.32 -9.65 11.30
CA HIS A 156 -3.50 -8.76 12.12
C HIS A 156 -4.13 -7.38 12.26
N LEU A 157 -4.72 -6.86 11.18
CA LEU A 157 -5.47 -5.61 11.19
C LEU A 157 -6.66 -5.70 12.15
N TRP A 158 -7.50 -6.73 12.02
CA TRP A 158 -8.67 -6.93 12.87
C TRP A 158 -8.28 -7.15 14.34
N ASN A 159 -7.21 -7.89 14.62
CA ASN A 159 -6.71 -8.05 15.98
C ASN A 159 -6.24 -6.73 16.60
N GLY A 160 -5.60 -5.86 15.81
CA GLY A 160 -5.22 -4.52 16.24
C GLY A 160 -6.43 -3.66 16.57
N LEU A 161 -7.39 -3.59 15.66
CA LEU A 161 -8.65 -2.84 15.85
C LEU A 161 -9.47 -3.38 17.03
N GLY A 162 -9.49 -4.69 17.23
CA GLY A 162 -10.11 -5.33 18.38
C GLY A 162 -9.50 -4.87 19.70
N LYS A 163 -8.17 -4.72 19.77
CA LYS A 163 -7.52 -4.18 20.98
C LYS A 163 -7.93 -2.74 21.29
N LEU A 164 -8.34 -1.97 20.28
CA LEU A 164 -8.89 -0.61 20.42
C LEU A 164 -10.40 -0.58 20.69
N GLY A 165 -11.07 -1.73 20.78
CA GLY A 165 -12.51 -1.78 21.02
C GLY A 165 -13.38 -1.55 19.77
N ALA A 166 -12.86 -1.83 18.57
CA ALA A 166 -13.62 -1.67 17.33
C ALA A 166 -14.88 -2.55 17.26
N THR A 167 -14.87 -3.74 17.87
CA THR A 167 -16.01 -4.67 17.88
C THR A 167 -16.81 -4.61 19.19
N PRO A 168 -18.12 -4.96 19.18
CA PRO A 168 -18.91 -5.05 20.41
C PRO A 168 -18.28 -5.98 21.45
N GLU A 169 -17.80 -7.14 21.02
CA GLU A 169 -17.13 -8.13 21.88
C GLU A 169 -15.88 -7.53 22.55
N ALA A 170 -15.04 -6.84 21.77
CA ALA A 170 -13.85 -6.19 22.31
C ALA A 170 -14.19 -5.11 23.33
N ARG A 171 -15.25 -4.32 23.11
CA ARG A 171 -15.71 -3.31 24.08
C ARG A 171 -16.16 -3.95 25.38
N GLU A 172 -16.90 -5.05 25.32
CA GLU A 172 -17.33 -5.78 26.51
C GLU A 172 -16.14 -6.38 27.27
N GLU A 173 -15.17 -6.95 26.57
CA GLU A 173 -13.93 -7.46 27.19
C GLU A 173 -13.10 -6.35 27.84
N LEU A 174 -13.00 -5.18 27.19
CA LEU A 174 -12.34 -4.01 27.78
C LEU A 174 -13.05 -3.52 29.04
N LYS A 175 -14.39 -3.48 29.05
CA LYS A 175 -15.19 -3.14 30.24
C LYS A 175 -14.95 -4.12 31.39
N LYS A 176 -14.97 -5.44 31.12
CA LYS A 176 -14.67 -6.47 32.13
C LYS A 176 -13.27 -6.29 32.72
N ARG A 177 -12.26 -6.02 31.88
CA ARG A 177 -10.87 -5.80 32.31
C ARG A 177 -10.69 -4.50 33.08
N ALA A 178 -11.38 -3.42 32.69
CA ALA A 178 -11.35 -2.14 33.37
C ALA A 178 -12.01 -2.20 34.76
N GLY A 179 -13.03 -3.06 34.93
CA GLY A 179 -13.57 -3.39 36.23
C GLY A 179 -12.58 -4.16 37.11
N GLY A 180 -11.74 -5.03 36.54
CA GLY A 180 -11.06 -6.04 37.37
C GLY A 180 -12.08 -7.00 37.97
N ILE A 181 -11.64 -7.97 38.78
CA ILE A 181 -12.50 -9.05 39.30
C ILE A 181 -13.72 -8.50 40.09
N ASN A 182 -13.68 -7.24 40.57
CA ASN A 182 -14.74 -6.59 41.37
C ASN A 182 -15.07 -5.10 41.06
N GLY A 183 -14.57 -4.47 39.97
CA GLY A 183 -14.93 -3.07 39.61
C GLY A 183 -13.92 -1.94 39.98
N GLU A 184 -12.80 -2.22 40.66
CA GLU A 184 -11.88 -1.20 41.21
C GLU A 184 -10.66 -0.83 40.31
N GLY A 185 -10.56 -1.38 39.10
CA GLY A 185 -9.34 -1.28 38.27
C GLY A 185 -8.99 0.13 37.76
N ASN A 186 -9.99 0.96 37.48
CA ASN A 186 -9.80 2.28 36.87
C ASN A 186 -9.19 3.32 37.84
N ASP A 187 -9.48 3.18 39.13
CA ASP A 187 -9.12 4.15 40.17
C ASP A 187 -7.61 4.24 40.41
N LYS A 188 -6.91 3.09 40.33
CA LYS A 188 -5.44 3.04 40.54
C LYS A 188 -4.66 3.70 39.40
N ARG A 189 -5.09 3.52 38.15
CA ARG A 189 -4.42 4.13 36.98
C ARG A 189 -4.67 5.63 36.91
N ALA A 190 -5.89 6.08 37.18
CA ALA A 190 -6.23 7.51 37.26
C ALA A 190 -5.39 8.20 38.35
N LYS A 191 -5.25 7.57 39.52
CA LYS A 191 -4.41 8.05 40.62
C LYS A 191 -2.93 8.13 40.24
N LEU A 192 -2.39 7.13 39.55
CA LEU A 192 -1.01 7.13 39.03
C LEU A 192 -0.76 8.24 37.99
N ARG A 193 -1.71 8.47 37.07
CA ARG A 193 -1.64 9.59 36.11
C ARG A 193 -1.62 10.93 36.83
N ALA A 194 -2.53 11.13 37.79
CA ALA A 194 -2.59 12.36 38.59
C ALA A 194 -1.26 12.64 39.33
N LEU A 195 -0.69 11.62 39.98
CA LEU A 195 0.60 11.72 40.67
C LEU A 195 1.76 12.07 39.73
N ARG A 196 1.77 11.50 38.52
CA ARG A 196 2.82 11.75 37.51
C ARG A 196 2.74 13.19 37.00
N THR A 197 1.54 13.68 36.68
CA THR A 197 1.32 15.08 36.29
C THR A 197 1.68 16.06 37.41
N GLN A 198 1.42 15.70 38.68
CA GLN A 198 1.82 16.50 39.83
C GLN A 198 3.35 16.57 39.98
N ALA A 199 4.04 15.44 39.78
CA ALA A 199 5.50 15.37 39.83
C ALA A 199 6.18 16.13 38.68
N GLU A 200 5.59 16.16 37.48
CA GLU A 200 6.08 16.95 36.35
C GLU A 200 5.92 18.45 36.59
N LYS A 201 4.79 18.88 37.16
CA LYS A 201 4.59 20.29 37.56
C LYS A 201 5.51 20.76 38.69
N ALA A 202 5.89 19.87 39.60
CA ALA A 202 6.83 20.19 40.69
C ALA A 202 8.30 20.29 40.24
N ARG A 203 8.61 19.88 39.00
CA ARG A 203 9.96 19.91 38.41
C ARG A 203 10.16 21.04 37.39
N ALA A 204 9.10 21.78 37.06
CA ALA A 204 9.12 22.97 36.21
C ALA A 204 9.21 24.24 37.07
#